data_AF-Q2HUN5-F1
#
_entry.id   AF-Q2HUN5-F1
#
_cell.length_a   1.000
_cell.length_b   1.000
_cell.length_c   1.000
_cell.angle_alpha   90.00
_cell.angle_beta   90.00
_cell.angle_gamma   90.00
#
_symmetry.space_group_name_H-M   'P 1'
#
loop_
_entity.id
_entity.type
_entity.pdbx_description
1 polymer ?
#
loop_
_entity_poly.entity_id
_entity_poly.type
_entity_poly.pdbx_seq_one_letter_code
_entity_poly.pdbx_strand_id
1 'polypeptide(L)'
;MVNQIPNYILFLMLFLSVVGKVKVKGETCTQNFRPFVDTPSCDNYCKGQWSDGNGICESGGLCICKFPCGGKAGKDQITRKCSVSTGFCNDGASACNSECGNRYYAGIGYCDGSIYPQIPICYCQYVC
;
A
#
# COMPACT_ATOMS: atom_id res chain seq x y z
N MET A 1 9.96 48.32 -43.81
CA MET A 1 11.12 47.45 -43.50
C MET A 1 10.55 46.15 -42.97
N VAL A 2 10.54 45.10 -43.79
CA VAL A 2 9.85 43.84 -43.49
C VAL A 2 10.81 42.98 -42.68
N ASN A 3 10.50 42.77 -41.40
CA ASN A 3 11.23 41.87 -40.52
C ASN A 3 11.12 40.44 -41.06
N GLN A 4 12.11 39.99 -41.84
CA GLN A 4 12.27 38.59 -42.18
C GLN A 4 12.70 37.85 -40.91
N ILE A 5 11.75 37.23 -40.22
CA ILE A 5 12.06 36.26 -39.17
C ILE A 5 12.74 35.08 -39.87
N PRO A 6 14.01 34.75 -39.55
CA PRO A 6 14.72 33.67 -40.20
C PRO A 6 13.98 32.33 -39.95
N ASN A 7 13.77 31.54 -41.01
CA ASN A 7 13.10 30.24 -40.98
C ASN A 7 13.66 29.27 -39.92
N TYR A 8 14.94 29.43 -39.54
CA TYR A 8 15.59 28.70 -38.45
C TYR A 8 14.93 28.94 -37.08
N ILE A 9 14.47 30.17 -36.79
CA ILE A 9 13.83 30.50 -35.51
C ILE A 9 12.46 29.82 -35.39
N LEU A 10 11.72 29.74 -36.50
CA LEU A 10 10.46 28.98 -36.58
C LEU A 10 10.68 27.48 -36.35
N PHE A 11 11.76 26.91 -36.89
CA PHE A 11 12.11 25.50 -36.68
C PHE A 11 12.47 25.21 -35.21
N LEU A 12 13.22 26.11 -34.57
CA LEU A 12 13.62 26.01 -33.16
C LEU A 12 12.42 26.04 -32.19
N MET A 13 11.45 26.93 -32.44
CA MET A 13 10.21 27.01 -31.65
C MET A 13 9.38 25.72 -31.75
N LEU A 14 9.34 25.11 -32.94
CA LEU A 14 8.63 23.86 -33.20
C LEU A 14 9.30 22.69 -32.46
N PHE A 15 10.64 22.60 -32.48
CA PHE A 15 11.38 21.58 -31.72
C PHE A 15 11.17 21.70 -30.20
N LEU A 16 11.19 22.92 -29.64
CA LEU A 16 10.95 23.13 -28.21
C LEU A 16 9.53 22.74 -27.77
N SER A 17 8.53 22.93 -28.65
CA SER A 17 7.15 22.52 -28.37
C SER A 17 6.94 21.01 -28.37
N VAL A 18 7.77 20.24 -29.09
CA VAL A 18 7.69 18.77 -29.17
C VAL A 18 8.37 18.09 -27.98
N VAL A 19 9.41 18.71 -27.40
CA VAL A 19 10.12 18.15 -26.22
C VAL A 19 9.32 18.32 -24.91
N GLY A 20 8.31 19.19 -24.88
CA GLY A 20 7.53 19.53 -23.68
C GLY A 20 6.49 18.53 -23.20
N LYS A 21 6.37 17.33 -23.78
CA LYS A 21 5.38 16.32 -23.35
C LYS A 21 5.91 14.90 -23.29
N VAL A 22 7.18 14.71 -22.92
CA VAL A 22 7.58 13.39 -22.41
C VAL A 22 7.00 13.28 -21.01
N LYS A 23 5.74 12.83 -20.93
CA LYS A 23 5.12 12.37 -19.70
C LYS A 23 6.01 11.23 -19.23
N VAL A 24 6.88 11.49 -18.25
CA VAL A 24 7.71 10.45 -17.64
C VAL A 24 6.72 9.40 -17.15
N LYS A 25 6.68 8.26 -17.85
CA LYS A 25 5.76 7.18 -17.54
C LYS A 25 6.15 6.78 -16.12
N GLY A 26 5.30 7.12 -15.15
CA GLY A 26 5.60 6.88 -13.73
C GLY A 26 6.10 5.46 -13.57
N GLU A 27 7.22 5.29 -12.87
CA GLU A 27 7.81 3.98 -12.65
C GLU A 27 6.72 3.03 -12.15
N THR A 28 6.61 1.84 -12.75
CA THR A 28 5.62 0.86 -12.31
C THR A 28 6.25 0.05 -11.18
N CYS A 29 5.73 0.22 -9.98
CA CYS A 29 6.09 -0.55 -8.81
C CYS A 29 5.36 -1.89 -8.83
N THR A 30 6.01 -2.92 -8.28
CA THR A 30 5.46 -4.27 -8.23
C THR A 30 5.52 -4.81 -6.82
N GLN A 31 4.46 -5.47 -6.36
CA GLN A 31 4.39 -6.08 -5.04
C GLN A 31 3.73 -7.46 -5.14
N ASN A 32 4.30 -8.43 -4.44
CA ASN A 32 3.97 -9.85 -4.62
C ASN A 32 3.27 -10.42 -3.38
N PHE A 33 2.21 -11.20 -3.59
CA PHE A 33 1.39 -11.79 -2.54
C PHE A 33 1.14 -13.28 -2.78
N ARG A 34 1.07 -14.05 -1.70
CA ARG A 34 0.64 -15.45 -1.70
C ARG A 34 -0.29 -15.70 -0.50
N PRO A 35 -1.18 -16.70 -0.57
CA PRO A 35 -1.55 -17.50 -1.75
C PRO A 35 -2.74 -16.89 -2.49
N PHE A 36 -2.72 -16.93 -3.83
CA PHE A 36 -3.89 -16.64 -4.67
C PHE A 36 -4.11 -17.78 -5.66
N VAL A 37 -5.37 -18.05 -5.98
CA VAL A 37 -5.76 -19.20 -6.82
C VAL A 37 -5.98 -18.79 -8.27
N ASP A 38 -6.39 -17.53 -8.51
CA ASP A 38 -6.78 -17.04 -9.83
C ASP A 38 -6.49 -15.54 -10.04
N THR A 39 -6.33 -15.16 -11.31
CA THR A 39 -6.00 -13.79 -11.74
C THR A 39 -7.09 -12.76 -11.42
N PRO A 40 -8.40 -13.02 -11.62
CA PRO A 40 -9.46 -12.08 -11.24
C PRO A 40 -9.44 -11.70 -9.74
N SER A 41 -9.27 -12.68 -8.86
CA SER A 41 -9.15 -12.45 -7.42
C SER A 41 -7.92 -11.59 -7.08
N CYS A 42 -6.79 -11.89 -7.72
CA CYS A 42 -5.56 -11.09 -7.59
C CYS A 42 -5.75 -9.65 -8.11
N ASP A 43 -6.36 -9.47 -9.27
CA ASP A 43 -6.59 -8.16 -9.88
C ASP A 43 -7.51 -7.27 -9.05
N ASN A 44 -8.61 -7.83 -8.55
CA ASN A 44 -9.51 -7.13 -7.64
C ASN A 44 -8.80 -6.72 -6.34
N TYR A 45 -7.98 -7.61 -5.78
CA TYR A 45 -7.16 -7.29 -4.61
C TYR A 45 -6.22 -6.12 -4.89
N CYS A 46 -5.46 -6.15 -5.99
CA CYS A 46 -4.49 -5.11 -6.34
C CYS A 46 -5.15 -3.75 -6.61
N LYS A 47 -6.32 -3.76 -7.26
CA LYS A 47 -7.16 -2.55 -7.46
C LYS A 47 -7.71 -1.98 -6.16
N GLY A 48 -8.02 -2.86 -5.19
CA GLY A 48 -8.41 -2.48 -3.84
C GLY A 48 -7.24 -1.86 -3.07
N GLN A 49 -6.03 -2.40 -3.21
CA GLN A 49 -4.84 -1.94 -2.49
C GLN A 49 -4.24 -0.63 -3.01
N TRP A 50 -4.26 -0.41 -4.33
CA TRP A 50 -3.57 0.71 -4.97
C TRP A 50 -4.47 1.40 -6.00
N SER A 51 -4.45 2.74 -6.01
CA SER A 51 -5.07 3.52 -7.09
C SER A 51 -4.38 3.18 -8.40
N ASP A 52 -5.15 2.76 -9.40
CA ASP A 52 -4.67 2.26 -10.69
C ASP A 52 -3.80 0.98 -10.58
N GLY A 53 -3.94 0.23 -9.48
CA GLY A 53 -3.33 -1.08 -9.34
C GLY A 53 -3.97 -2.11 -10.26
N ASN A 54 -3.18 -3.05 -10.76
CA ASN A 54 -3.65 -4.23 -11.49
C ASN A 54 -2.89 -5.48 -11.07
N GLY A 55 -3.59 -6.61 -11.01
CA GLY A 55 -3.06 -7.87 -10.52
C GLY A 55 -2.98 -8.93 -11.60
N ILE A 56 -1.90 -9.70 -11.59
CA ILE A 56 -1.76 -10.91 -12.41
C ILE A 56 -1.37 -12.08 -11.51
N CYS A 57 -2.00 -13.23 -11.68
CA CYS A 57 -1.58 -14.44 -10.98
C CYS A 57 -0.59 -15.22 -11.86
N GLU A 58 0.59 -15.50 -11.32
CA GLU A 58 1.61 -16.34 -11.94
C GLU A 58 1.46 -17.81 -11.47
N SER A 59 1.97 -18.73 -12.26
CA SER A 59 2.02 -20.16 -11.96
C SER A 59 2.58 -20.42 -10.56
N GLY A 60 1.86 -21.20 -9.74
CA GLY A 60 2.20 -21.46 -8.34
C GLY A 60 1.52 -20.54 -7.33
N GLY A 61 0.50 -19.79 -7.75
CA GLY A 61 -0.40 -19.02 -6.88
C GLY A 61 0.20 -17.72 -6.34
N LEU A 62 1.14 -17.14 -7.09
CA LEU A 62 1.75 -15.85 -6.79
C LEU A 62 0.93 -14.75 -7.46
N CYS A 63 0.32 -13.88 -6.66
CA CYS A 63 -0.31 -12.67 -7.14
C CYS A 63 0.72 -11.54 -7.23
N ILE A 64 0.82 -10.92 -8.40
CA ILE A 64 1.73 -9.81 -8.69
C ILE A 64 0.88 -8.56 -8.94
N CYS A 65 0.91 -7.63 -7.99
CA CYS A 65 0.29 -6.31 -8.12
C CYS A 65 1.26 -5.33 -8.78
N LYS A 66 0.85 -4.71 -9.88
CA LYS A 66 1.54 -3.60 -10.53
C LYS A 66 0.77 -2.31 -10.27
N PHE A 67 1.46 -1.23 -9.96
CA PHE A 67 0.85 0.06 -9.66
C PHE A 67 1.86 1.18 -9.90
N PRO A 68 1.45 2.43 -10.14
CA PRO A 68 2.38 3.55 -10.23
C PRO A 68 3.16 3.73 -8.91
N CYS A 69 4.48 3.84 -8.98
CA CYS A 69 5.33 4.16 -7.83
C CYS A 69 4.93 5.53 -7.25
N GLY A 70 4.81 5.61 -5.93
CA GLY A 70 4.24 6.78 -5.24
C GLY A 70 2.72 6.93 -5.44
N GLY A 71 2.06 5.93 -6.02
CA GLY A 71 0.61 5.86 -6.17
C GLY A 71 -0.12 5.93 -4.84
N LYS A 72 -1.33 6.48 -4.86
CA LYS A 72 -2.18 6.59 -3.68
C LYS A 72 -2.70 5.20 -3.28
N ALA A 73 -2.90 5.00 -1.98
CA ALA A 73 -3.61 3.86 -1.45
C ALA A 73 -5.00 3.73 -2.13
N GLY A 74 -5.37 2.49 -2.47
CA GLY A 74 -6.70 2.15 -2.97
C GLY A 74 -7.76 2.15 -1.88
N LYS A 75 -9.03 1.97 -2.26
CA LYS A 75 -10.17 2.07 -1.35
C LYS A 75 -10.20 0.97 -0.28
N ASP A 76 -9.65 -0.19 -0.61
CA ASP A 76 -9.67 -1.37 0.23
C ASP A 76 -8.27 -1.72 0.70
N GLN A 77 -7.38 -0.71 0.86
CA GLN A 77 -6.03 -0.97 1.34
C GLN A 77 -6.12 -1.75 2.65
N ILE A 78 -5.72 -3.02 2.59
CA ILE A 78 -5.70 -3.91 3.73
C ILE A 78 -4.52 -3.41 4.53
N THR A 79 -4.85 -2.56 5.49
CA THR A 79 -3.92 -2.13 6.52
C THR A 79 -3.45 -3.40 7.20
N ARG A 80 -2.16 -3.70 7.06
CA ARG A 80 -1.61 -4.98 7.49
C ARG A 80 -1.80 -5.01 8.99
N LYS A 81 -2.48 -6.02 9.52
CA LYS A 81 -2.65 -6.13 10.96
C LYS A 81 -1.47 -6.92 11.52
N CYS A 82 -0.60 -6.22 12.23
CA CYS A 82 0.45 -6.84 13.03
C CYS A 82 -0.12 -7.18 14.41
N SER A 83 0.39 -8.26 15.01
CA SER A 83 0.04 -8.67 16.36
C SER A 83 1.33 -8.83 17.19
N VAL A 84 1.36 -8.24 18.38
CA VAL A 84 2.48 -8.32 19.30
C VAL A 84 1.96 -8.54 20.72
N SER A 85 2.64 -9.39 21.50
CA SER A 85 2.36 -9.51 22.92
C SER A 85 3.11 -8.43 23.71
N THR A 86 2.43 -7.71 24.59
CA THR A 86 3.04 -6.67 25.43
C THR A 86 3.30 -7.12 26.87
N GLY A 87 2.82 -8.31 27.25
CA GLY A 87 3.04 -8.91 28.57
C GLY A 87 1.76 -9.49 29.15
N PHE A 88 1.69 -9.56 30.47
CA PHE A 88 0.51 -10.08 31.17
C PHE A 88 -0.59 -9.01 31.30
N CYS A 89 -1.85 -9.44 31.25
CA CYS A 89 -3.01 -8.59 31.53
C CYS A 89 -3.25 -8.42 33.05
N ASN A 90 -2.25 -7.89 33.76
CA ASN A 90 -2.34 -7.70 35.21
C ASN A 90 -3.45 -6.71 35.61
N ASP A 91 -3.62 -5.66 34.81
CA ASP A 91 -4.59 -4.57 35.05
C ASP A 91 -5.89 -4.74 34.23
N GLY A 92 -6.07 -5.93 33.61
CA GLY A 92 -7.25 -6.28 32.83
C GLY A 92 -7.27 -5.77 31.37
N ALA A 93 -8.35 -6.12 30.66
CA ALA A 93 -8.48 -5.88 29.22
C ALA A 93 -8.55 -4.40 28.82
N SER A 94 -9.13 -3.55 29.67
CA SER A 94 -9.20 -2.11 29.41
C SER A 94 -7.82 -1.44 29.44
N ALA A 95 -6.95 -1.86 30.37
CA ALA A 95 -5.58 -1.36 30.44
C ALA A 95 -4.76 -1.81 29.23
N CYS A 96 -4.86 -3.09 28.87
CA CYS A 96 -4.27 -3.65 27.66
C CYS A 96 -4.71 -2.88 26.40
N ASN A 97 -6.01 -2.65 26.23
CA ASN A 97 -6.52 -1.90 25.07
C ASN A 97 -6.05 -0.45 25.04
N SER A 98 -6.05 0.24 26.18
CA SER A 98 -5.53 1.60 26.30
C SER A 98 -4.04 1.67 25.94
N GLU A 99 -3.23 0.74 26.45
CA GLU A 99 -1.81 0.67 26.13
C GLU A 99 -1.58 0.47 24.63
N CYS A 100 -2.28 -0.48 24.01
CA CYS A 100 -2.17 -0.75 22.57
C CYS A 100 -2.61 0.46 21.72
N GLY A 101 -3.70 1.12 22.09
CA GLY A 101 -4.20 2.32 21.40
C GLY A 101 -3.26 3.54 21.53
N ASN A 102 -2.51 3.63 22.63
CA ASN A 102 -1.51 4.67 22.82
C ASN A 102 -0.16 4.35 22.14
N ARG A 103 0.21 3.06 22.05
CA ARG A 103 1.50 2.64 21.47
C ARG A 103 1.48 2.50 19.95
N TYR A 104 0.36 2.08 19.37
CA TYR A 104 0.28 1.71 17.96
C TYR A 104 -0.84 2.44 17.23
N TYR A 105 -0.58 2.85 15.98
CA TYR A 105 -1.58 3.49 15.14
C TYR A 105 -2.77 2.55 14.89
N ALA A 106 -3.98 3.00 15.24
CA ALA A 106 -5.21 2.20 15.24
C ALA A 106 -5.06 0.87 16.02
N GLY A 107 -4.26 0.89 17.09
CA GLY A 107 -4.03 -0.26 17.96
C GLY A 107 -5.24 -0.63 18.81
N ILE A 108 -5.53 -1.92 18.90
CA ILE A 108 -6.57 -2.52 19.72
C ILE A 108 -5.93 -3.63 20.55
N GLY A 109 -6.17 -3.63 21.86
CA GLY A 109 -5.64 -4.61 22.79
C GLY A 109 -6.69 -5.57 23.31
N TYR A 110 -6.32 -6.83 23.47
CA TYR A 110 -7.13 -7.85 24.12
C TYR A 110 -6.28 -8.82 24.93
N CYS A 111 -6.90 -9.43 25.94
CA CYS A 111 -6.28 -10.44 26.78
C CYS A 111 -6.61 -11.84 26.26
N ASP A 112 -5.60 -12.61 25.92
CA ASP A 112 -5.74 -14.01 25.52
C ASP A 112 -5.29 -14.93 26.67
N GLY A 113 -6.26 -15.64 27.25
CA GLY A 113 -6.06 -16.66 28.27
C GLY A 113 -6.19 -18.09 27.74
N SER A 114 -6.24 -18.29 26.41
CA SER A 114 -6.55 -19.59 25.81
C SER A 114 -5.53 -20.67 26.16
N ILE A 115 -4.26 -20.28 26.39
CA ILE A 115 -3.19 -21.21 26.78
C ILE A 115 -3.09 -21.32 28.32
N TYR A 116 -3.17 -20.20 29.03
CA TYR A 116 -3.12 -20.15 30.49
C TYR A 116 -4.18 -19.17 31.04
N PRO A 117 -5.36 -19.66 31.46
CA PRO A 117 -6.47 -18.79 31.89
C PRO A 117 -6.13 -17.95 33.13
N GLN A 118 -5.21 -18.45 33.95
CA GLN A 118 -4.77 -17.81 35.20
C GLN A 118 -3.83 -16.61 34.94
N ILE A 119 -3.20 -16.57 33.76
CA ILE A 119 -2.15 -15.59 33.42
C ILE A 119 -2.37 -15.12 31.97
N PRO A 120 -3.48 -14.43 31.68
CA PRO A 120 -3.80 -14.01 30.33
C PRO A 120 -2.76 -13.04 29.79
N ILE A 121 -2.39 -13.19 28.53
CA ILE A 121 -1.38 -12.37 27.84
C ILE A 121 -2.09 -11.25 27.07
N CYS A 122 -1.63 -10.02 27.22
CA CYS A 122 -2.08 -8.88 26.42
C CYS A 122 -1.47 -8.97 25.01
N TYR A 123 -2.34 -8.96 24.01
CA TYR A 123 -1.99 -8.86 22.60
C TYR A 123 -2.51 -7.55 22.03
N CYS A 124 -1.63 -6.82 21.34
CA CYS A 124 -1.98 -5.64 20.56
C CYS A 124 -2.08 -6.01 19.09
N GLN A 125 -3.26 -5.82 18.50
CA GLN A 125 -3.45 -5.78 17.05
C GLN A 125 -3.38 -4.34 16.57
N TYR A 126 -2.58 -4.07 15.56
CA TYR A 126 -2.40 -2.71 15.06
C TYR A 126 -2.07 -2.68 13.58
N VAL A 127 -2.21 -1.50 12.99
CA VAL A 127 -1.88 -1.26 11.59
C VAL A 127 -0.36 -1.13 11.43
N CYS A 128 0.19 -2.01 10.59
CA CYS A 128 1.47 -1.95 9.93
C CYS A 128 1.25 -2.02 8.40
#